data_AF-A0A8S8YPB5-F1
#
_entry.id   AF-A0A8S8YPB5-F1
#
_cell.length_a   1.000
_cell.length_b   1.000
_cell.length_c   1.000
_cell.angle_alpha   90.00
_cell.angle_beta   90.00
_cell.angle_gamma   90.00
#
_symmetry.space_group_name_H-M   'P 1'
#
loop_
_entity.id
_entity.type
_entity.pdbx_description
1 polymer ?
#
loop_
_entity_poly.entity_id
_entity_poly.type
_entity_poly.pdbx_seq_one_letter_code
_entity_poly.pdbx_strand_id
1 'polypeptide(L)'
;MKPPAEGVLEDISYISEGNLKKAVFTLEMLDSRGLASDRSSVHKMVQASTLQAGRRLVELAIRGKVVEWKWENQRGRIRKSYREQWQRLTT
;
A
#
# COMPACT_ATOMS: atom_id res chain seq x y z
N MET A 1 8.88 -16.10 1.46
CA MET A 1 9.35 -14.70 1.50
C MET A 1 10.82 -14.69 1.12
N LYS A 2 11.19 -14.00 0.04
CA LYS A 2 12.61 -13.80 -0.33
C LYS A 2 13.14 -12.69 0.57
N PRO A 3 14.37 -12.79 1.13
CA PRO A 3 14.91 -11.69 1.91
C PRO A 3 14.94 -10.41 1.06
N PRO A 4 14.62 -9.25 1.64
CA PRO A 4 14.77 -7.96 0.96
C PRO A 4 16.19 -7.81 0.42
N ALA A 5 16.34 -7.11 -0.69
CA ALA A 5 17.67 -6.74 -1.16
C ALA A 5 18.38 -5.87 -0.12
N GLU A 6 19.70 -6.01 -0.05
CA GLU A 6 20.55 -5.17 0.80
C GLU A 6 20.31 -3.68 0.50
N GLY A 7 20.11 -2.85 1.53
CA GLY A 7 19.79 -1.43 1.37
C GLY A 7 18.29 -1.10 1.35
N VAL A 8 17.40 -2.07 1.15
CA VAL A 8 15.94 -1.82 1.09
C VAL A 8 15.40 -1.42 2.46
N LEU A 9 15.84 -2.09 3.53
CA LEU A 9 15.37 -1.78 4.89
C LEU A 9 15.90 -0.43 5.37
N GLU A 10 17.11 -0.07 4.96
CA GLU A 10 17.75 1.21 5.23
C GLU A 10 17.00 2.35 4.54
N ASP A 11 16.63 2.18 3.27
CA ASP A 11 15.83 3.18 2.55
C ASP A 11 14.43 3.30 3.16
N ILE A 12 13.80 2.19 3.54
CA ILE A 12 12.51 2.19 4.24
C ILE A 12 12.61 2.92 5.57
N SER A 13 13.69 2.69 6.34
CA SER A 13 13.94 3.39 7.60
C SER A 13 14.10 4.89 7.38
N TYR A 14 14.94 5.28 6.41
CA TYR A 14 15.20 6.67 6.04
C TYR A 14 13.92 7.41 5.68
N ILE A 15 13.12 6.87 4.76
CA ILE A 15 11.86 7.53 4.33
C ILE A 15 10.81 7.54 5.44
N SER A 16 10.88 6.62 6.40
CA SER A 16 9.85 6.48 7.41
C SER A 16 10.02 7.50 8.54
N GLU A 17 11.20 8.11 8.69
CA GLU A 17 11.46 9.17 9.67
C GLU A 17 11.02 8.77 11.09
N GLY A 18 11.30 7.51 11.48
CA GLY A 18 10.89 6.96 12.79
C GLY A 18 9.42 6.51 12.90
N ASN A 19 8.61 6.67 11.85
CA ASN A 19 7.23 6.19 11.83
C ASN A 19 7.15 4.69 11.49
N LEU A 20 7.03 3.86 12.52
CA LEU A 20 6.96 2.40 12.37
C LEU A 20 5.79 1.92 11.50
N LYS A 21 4.62 2.58 11.59
CA LYS A 21 3.45 2.21 10.77
C LYS A 21 3.72 2.45 9.29
N LYS A 22 4.38 3.56 8.95
CA LYS A 22 4.82 3.87 7.59
C LYS A 22 5.81 2.82 7.09
N ALA A 23 6.81 2.46 7.90
CA ALA A 23 7.81 1.47 7.56
C ALA A 23 7.20 0.08 7.26
N VAL A 24 6.35 -0.41 8.16
CA VAL A 24 5.69 -1.72 8.00
C VAL A 24 4.78 -1.73 6.76
N PHE A 25 3.99 -0.69 6.57
CA PHE A 25 3.12 -0.59 5.40
C PHE A 25 3.90 -0.54 4.09
N THR A 26 5.01 0.21 4.06
CA THR A 26 5.90 0.29 2.90
C THR A 26 6.52 -1.07 2.59
N LEU A 27 7.01 -1.80 3.59
CA LEU A 27 7.57 -3.13 3.38
C LEU A 27 6.52 -4.12 2.83
N GLU A 28 5.34 -4.16 3.44
CA GLU A 28 4.22 -5.02 3.02
C GLU A 28 3.78 -4.75 1.57
N MET A 29 3.71 -3.47 1.19
CA MET A 29 3.37 -3.06 -0.17
C MET A 29 4.41 -3.49 -1.22
N LEU A 30 5.69 -3.55 -0.85
CA LEU A 30 6.76 -4.01 -1.72
C LEU A 30 6.76 -5.54 -1.81
N ASP A 31 6.63 -6.24 -0.69
CA ASP A 31 6.65 -7.71 -0.65
C ASP A 31 5.46 -8.32 -1.39
N SER A 32 4.25 -7.82 -1.15
CA SER A 32 3.02 -8.27 -1.85
C SER A 32 3.07 -8.16 -3.38
N ARG A 33 4.00 -7.37 -3.92
CA ARG A 33 4.20 -7.18 -5.37
C ARG A 33 5.52 -7.76 -5.88
N GLY A 34 6.30 -8.43 -5.03
CA GLY A 34 7.62 -8.96 -5.39
C GLY A 34 8.70 -7.89 -5.62
N LEU A 35 8.46 -6.65 -5.18
CA LEU A 35 9.33 -5.49 -5.42
C LEU A 35 10.38 -5.27 -4.31
N ALA A 36 10.32 -6.02 -3.22
CA ALA A 36 11.29 -5.93 -2.12
C ALA A 36 12.73 -6.34 -2.51
N SER A 37 12.92 -6.86 -3.72
CA SER A 37 14.23 -7.21 -4.27
C SER A 37 14.89 -6.09 -5.09
N ASP A 38 14.22 -4.96 -5.28
CA ASP A 38 14.72 -3.80 -6.01
C ASP A 38 14.67 -2.54 -5.14
N ARG A 39 15.84 -1.99 -4.82
CA ARG A 39 16.01 -0.79 -4.00
C ARG A 39 15.32 0.45 -4.61
N SER A 40 15.28 0.57 -5.93
CA SER A 40 14.62 1.70 -6.60
C SER A 40 13.10 1.70 -6.42
N SER A 41 12.52 0.54 -6.10
CA SER A 41 11.07 0.39 -5.89
C SER A 41 10.57 1.10 -4.64
N VAL A 42 11.43 1.27 -3.61
CA VAL A 42 11.12 2.06 -2.41
C VAL A 42 10.81 3.51 -2.79
N HIS A 43 11.73 4.14 -3.53
CA HIS A 43 11.60 5.55 -3.93
C HIS A 43 10.45 5.78 -4.92
N LYS A 44 10.28 4.89 -5.91
CA LYS A 44 9.16 4.96 -6.87
C LYS A 44 7.81 4.87 -6.16
N MET A 45 7.69 3.98 -5.18
CA MET A 45 6.46 3.85 -4.39
C MET A 45 6.20 5.07 -3.52
N VAL A 46 7.24 5.61 -2.85
CA VAL A 46 7.11 6.84 -2.07
C VAL A 46 6.60 7.98 -2.94
N GLN A 47 7.21 8.20 -4.10
CA GLN A 47 6.77 9.22 -5.06
C GLN A 47 5.32 9.02 -5.49
N ALA A 48 4.91 7.79 -5.83
CA ALA A 48 3.52 7.49 -6.17
C ALA A 48 2.53 7.70 -4.99
N SER A 49 2.98 7.48 -3.76
CA SER A 49 2.16 7.63 -2.53
C SER A 49 2.01 9.07 -2.04
N THR A 50 2.75 10.04 -2.60
CA THR A 50 2.58 11.48 -2.30
C THR A 50 1.23 12.03 -2.77
N LEU A 51 0.53 11.34 -3.67
CA LEU A 51 -0.87 11.65 -4.02
C LEU A 51 -1.74 11.59 -2.76
N GLN A 52 -2.59 12.61 -2.51
CA GLN A 52 -3.54 12.64 -1.39
C GLN A 52 -4.35 11.33 -1.25
N ALA A 53 -4.65 10.68 -2.38
CA ALA A 53 -5.31 9.38 -2.43
C ALA A 53 -4.50 8.26 -1.74
N GLY A 54 -3.18 8.23 -1.88
CA GLY A 54 -2.30 7.27 -1.23
C GLY A 54 -2.27 7.45 0.29
N ARG A 55 -2.10 8.69 0.77
CA ARG A 55 -2.19 9.02 2.21
C ARG A 55 -3.54 8.66 2.81
N ARG A 56 -4.64 8.97 2.11
CA ARG A 56 -6.00 8.64 2.55
C ARG A 56 -6.22 7.12 2.65
N LEU A 57 -5.68 6.33 1.72
CA LEU A 57 -5.77 4.87 1.78
C LEU A 57 -5.00 4.29 2.96
N VAL A 58 -3.80 4.82 3.26
CA VAL A 58 -3.02 4.43 4.44
C VAL A 58 -3.75 4.78 5.73
N GLU A 59 -4.30 5.99 5.82
CA GLU A 59 -5.07 6.44 6.99
C GLU A 59 -6.32 5.59 7.23
N LEU A 60 -7.02 5.22 6.15
CA LEU A 60 -8.17 4.34 6.21
C LEU A 60 -7.79 2.93 6.68
N ALA A 61 -6.69 2.36 6.20
CA ALA A 61 -6.17 1.06 6.67
C ALA A 61 -5.79 1.10 8.16
N ILE A 62 -5.10 2.15 8.61
CA ILE A 62 -4.73 2.33 10.03
C ILE A 62 -5.97 2.45 10.94
N ARG A 63 -7.09 2.97 10.42
CA ARG A 63 -8.36 3.09 11.15
C ARG A 63 -9.26 1.84 11.03
N GLY A 64 -8.76 0.75 10.44
CA GLY A 64 -9.53 -0.48 10.22
C GLY A 64 -10.58 -0.38 9.10
N LYS A 65 -10.53 0.68 8.28
CA LYS A 65 -11.46 0.94 7.17
C LYS A 65 -10.81 0.55 5.85
N VAL A 66 -10.55 -0.73 5.62
CA VAL A 66 -10.03 -1.19 4.33
C VAL A 66 -11.14 -1.10 3.28
N VAL A 67 -11.07 -0.12 2.38
CA VAL A 67 -11.99 -0.02 1.25
C VAL A 67 -11.47 -0.94 0.15
N GLU A 68 -12.12 -2.09 -0.03
CA GLU A 68 -11.87 -2.95 -1.18
C GLU A 68 -12.28 -2.22 -2.46
N TRP A 69 -11.38 -2.20 -3.44
CA TRP A 69 -11.69 -1.70 -4.76
C TRP A 69 -11.14 -2.67 -5.80
N LYS A 70 -11.88 -2.82 -6.90
CA LYS A 70 -11.48 -3.60 -8.07
C LYS A 70 -11.59 -2.74 -9.33
N TRP A 71 -10.74 -3.03 -10.31
CA TRP A 71 -10.93 -2.54 -11.67
C TRP A 71 -11.95 -3.43 -12.35
N GLU A 72 -13.07 -2.85 -12.80
CA GLU A 72 -14.11 -3.58 -13.52
C GLU A 72 -14.21 -3.04 -14.95
N ASN A 73 -14.18 -3.94 -15.92
CA ASN A 73 -14.42 -3.58 -17.32
C ASN A 73 -15.93 -3.50 -17.55
N GLN A 74 -16.46 -2.28 -17.61
CA GLN A 74 -17.85 -2.04 -17.94
C GLN A 74 -17.93 -1.56 -19.39
N ARG A 75 -18.37 -2.46 -20.29
CA ARG A 75 -18.60 -2.17 -21.72
C ARG A 75 -17.39 -1.52 -22.41
N GLY A 76 -16.20 -2.08 -22.22
CA GLY A 76 -14.96 -1.59 -22.83
C GLY A 76 -14.32 -0.39 -22.13
N ARG A 77 -14.90 0.09 -21.01
CA ARG A 77 -14.30 1.15 -20.18
C ARG A 77 -13.88 0.57 -18.84
N ILE A 78 -12.61 0.76 -18.49
CA ILE A 78 -12.09 0.40 -17.17
C ILE A 78 -12.60 1.43 -16.16
N ARG A 79 -13.38 0.96 -15.18
CA ARG A 79 -13.91 1.81 -14.11
C ARG A 79 -13.51 1.23 -12.75
N LYS A 80 -13.16 2.12 -11.83
CA LYS A 80 -12.84 1.74 -10.46
C LYS A 80 -14.15 1.55 -9.67
N SER A 81 -14.42 0.35 -9.19
CA SER A 81 -15.57 0.08 -8.33
C SER A 81 -15.10 -0.06 -6.87
N TYR A 82 -15.76 0.64 -5.96
CA TYR A 82 -15.53 0.55 -4.51
C TYR A 82 -16.59 -0.39 -3.92
N ARG A 83 -16.19 -1.32 -3.04
CA ARG A 83 -17.11 -2.17 -2.29
C ARG A 83 -17.05 -1.76 -0.82
N GLU A 84 -18.12 -1.12 -0.35
CA GLU A 84 -18.36 -0.93 1.08
C GLU A 84 -19.06 -2.18 1.62
N GLN A 85 -18.30 -3.10 2.22
CA GLN A 85 -18.86 -4.15 3.06
C GLN A 85 -18.17 -4.04 4.41
N TRP A 86 -18.87 -3.52 5.43
CA TRP A 86 -18.75 -3.89 6.85
C TRP A 86 -19.84 -3.16 7.65
N GLN A 87 -21.03 -3.76 7.76
CA GLN A 87 -21.96 -3.49 8.86
C GLN A 87 -22.80 -4.71 9.29
N ARG A 88 -22.42 -5.94 8.98
CA ARG A 88 -23.09 -7.13 9.52
C ARG A 88 -22.14 -8.32 9.67
N LEU A 89 -21.39 -8.37 10.78
CA LEU A 89 -21.00 -9.61 11.44
C LEU A 89 -20.80 -9.32 12.94
N THR A 90 -21.91 -9.01 13.61
CA THR A 90 -22.09 -9.29 15.04
C THR A 90 -23.47 -9.94 15.17
N THR A 91 -23.47 -11.26 15.16
CA THR A 91 -24.51 -12.09 15.77
C THR A 91 -23.80 -12.98 16.76
#